data_AF-A0A0P4R6G8-F1
#
_entry.id   AF-A0A0P4R6G8-F1
#
_cell.length_a   1.000
_cell.length_b   1.000
_cell.length_c   1.000
_cell.angle_alpha   90.00
_cell.angle_beta   90.00
_cell.angle_gamma   90.00
#
_symmetry.space_group_name_H-M   'P 1'
#
loop_
_entity.id
_entity.type
_entity.pdbx_description
1 polymer ?
#
loop_
_entity_poly.entity_id
_entity_poly.type
_entity_poly.pdbx_seq_one_letter_code
_entity_poly.pdbx_strand_id
1 'polypeptide(L)'
;MPYEWPPLIPGDPDEIARRVAAVLEDAWQRLEAKQREVIAKFADNPRTPYTLATLEEFKQAIRDFRQRVDQEARQFVQRQLPHLYEEGGRTAAEALGVTFTWTTFHRDALQSLAADSYADFLRRSEEAERMASQFYRAVRQAARREVPLLAAGNMTAKRAAKNLANRLAAKHKLTHVIYRNGARVPVRAWAEAATLAKSAVAYNAGTLNRSRQAGVSFVEVFDGSDCGWTSHQDADKAAGTLRAVEDAAEWPISHPRCRRAFGPRPDVQLPRQRSDGDKRSEHAYAPPAT
;
A
#
# COMPACT_ATOMS: atom_id res chain seq x y z
N MET A 1 19.80 0.91 -2.59
CA MET A 1 20.25 0.83 -1.18
C MET A 1 20.73 -0.59 -0.94
N PRO A 2 21.90 -0.82 -0.32
CA PRO A 2 22.38 -2.17 -0.04
C PRO A 2 21.50 -2.85 1.03
N TYR A 3 21.19 -4.13 0.82
CA TYR A 3 20.32 -4.95 1.66
C TYR A 3 21.17 -5.97 2.45
N GLU A 4 20.87 -6.20 3.73
CA GLU A 4 21.54 -7.25 4.53
C GLU A 4 20.87 -8.60 4.32
N TRP A 5 21.67 -9.61 3.97
CA TRP A 5 21.20 -10.96 3.67
C TRP A 5 21.74 -11.95 4.73
N PRO A 6 20.93 -12.90 5.24
CA PRO A 6 19.47 -13.09 5.03
C PRO A 6 18.63 -12.02 5.76
N PRO A 7 17.35 -11.83 5.39
CA PRO A 7 16.44 -10.93 6.11
C PRO A 7 16.37 -11.28 7.60
N LEU A 8 16.45 -10.26 8.47
CA LEU A 8 16.18 -10.43 9.90
C LEU A 8 14.72 -10.90 10.07
N ILE A 9 14.46 -11.87 10.96
CA ILE A 9 13.10 -12.32 11.31
C ILE A 9 12.33 -11.13 11.90
N PRO A 10 11.34 -10.57 11.20
CA PRO A 10 10.46 -9.58 11.77
C PRO A 10 9.22 -10.27 12.36
N GLY A 11 8.50 -9.56 13.24
CA GLY A 11 7.34 -10.10 13.93
C GLY A 11 6.16 -10.43 13.01
N ASP A 12 5.08 -10.94 13.61
CA ASP A 12 3.84 -11.32 12.95
C ASP A 12 3.26 -10.20 12.05
N PRO A 13 2.77 -10.49 10.82
CA PRO A 13 2.27 -9.47 9.90
C PRO A 13 1.16 -8.58 10.47
N ASP A 14 0.25 -9.12 11.28
CA ASP A 14 -0.82 -8.36 11.90
C ASP A 14 -0.28 -7.45 13.03
N GLU A 15 0.71 -7.92 13.80
CA GLU A 15 1.44 -7.08 14.75
C GLU A 15 2.18 -5.94 14.07
N ILE A 16 2.86 -6.21 12.96
CA ILE A 16 3.61 -5.21 12.20
C ILE A 16 2.65 -4.20 11.55
N ALA A 17 1.53 -4.67 10.99
CA ALA A 17 0.48 -3.80 10.47
C ALA A 17 -0.10 -2.89 11.55
N ARG A 18 -0.41 -3.43 12.73
CA ARG A 18 -0.87 -2.65 13.89
C ARG A 18 0.19 -1.63 14.33
N ARG A 19 1.47 -2.00 14.37
CA ARG A 19 2.56 -1.09 14.73
C ARG A 19 2.70 0.05 13.74
N VAL A 20 2.82 -0.26 12.44
CA VAL A 20 2.93 0.74 11.37
C VAL A 20 1.73 1.67 11.42
N ALA A 21 0.52 1.12 11.57
CA ALA A 21 -0.68 1.92 11.68
C ALA A 21 -0.70 2.83 12.92
N ALA A 22 -0.27 2.33 14.08
CA ALA A 22 -0.19 3.12 15.30
C ALA A 22 0.83 4.27 15.17
N VAL A 23 1.98 4.05 14.54
CA VAL A 23 2.98 5.11 14.32
C VAL A 23 2.48 6.16 13.34
N LEU A 24 1.85 5.74 12.25
CA LEU A 24 1.27 6.65 11.25
C LEU A 24 0.08 7.42 11.83
N GLU A 25 -0.76 6.79 12.63
CA GLU A 25 -1.85 7.42 13.37
C GLU A 25 -1.34 8.45 14.38
N ASP A 26 -0.34 8.11 15.22
CA ASP A 26 0.27 9.04 16.18
C ASP A 26 0.89 10.26 15.46
N ALA A 27 1.66 10.03 14.38
CA ALA A 27 2.26 11.11 13.60
C ALA A 27 1.19 12.06 13.03
N TRP A 28 0.08 11.50 12.55
CA TRP A 28 -1.03 12.27 12.00
C TRP A 28 -1.80 13.04 13.09
N GLN A 29 -2.10 12.40 14.21
CA GLN A 29 -2.78 13.02 15.35
C GLN A 29 -1.97 14.18 15.93
N ARG A 30 -0.63 14.07 15.97
CA ARG A 30 0.27 15.19 16.36
C ARG A 30 0.16 16.36 15.40
N LEU A 31 0.15 16.09 14.08
CA LEU A 31 -0.01 17.11 13.06
C LEU A 31 -1.38 17.81 13.17
N GLU A 32 -2.46 17.04 13.37
CA GLU A 32 -3.80 17.57 13.58
C GLU A 32 -3.90 18.38 14.88
N ALA A 33 -3.30 17.91 15.98
CA ALA A 33 -3.26 18.63 17.24
C ALA A 33 -2.56 20.00 17.08
N LYS A 34 -1.43 20.03 16.35
CA LYS A 34 -0.74 21.29 16.05
C LYS A 34 -1.55 22.21 15.14
N GLN A 35 -2.30 21.67 14.17
CA GLN A 35 -3.26 22.47 13.40
C GLN A 35 -4.34 23.09 14.31
N ARG A 36 -4.92 22.32 15.24
CA ARG A 36 -5.93 22.82 16.19
C ARG A 36 -5.36 23.91 17.10
N GLU A 37 -4.11 23.76 17.54
CA GLU A 37 -3.40 24.79 18.32
C GLU A 37 -3.24 26.10 17.54
N VAL A 38 -2.84 26.03 16.26
CA VAL A 38 -2.77 27.20 15.37
C VAL A 38 -4.14 27.86 15.24
N ILE A 39 -5.20 27.10 15.02
CA ILE A 39 -6.57 27.63 14.86
C ILE A 39 -7.03 28.35 16.13
N ALA A 40 -6.83 27.73 17.31
CA ALA A 40 -7.21 28.30 18.60
C ALA A 40 -6.48 29.62 18.86
N LYS A 41 -5.14 29.62 18.74
CA LYS A 41 -4.33 30.84 18.95
C LYS A 41 -4.64 31.94 17.94
N PHE A 42 -4.91 31.56 16.69
CA PHE A 42 -5.31 32.50 15.65
C PHE A 42 -6.68 33.15 15.95
N ALA A 43 -7.62 32.39 16.49
CA ALA A 43 -8.93 32.90 16.90
C ALA A 43 -8.84 33.89 18.08
N ASP A 44 -7.91 33.66 19.00
CA ASP A 44 -7.73 34.49 20.19
C ASP A 44 -6.97 35.78 19.89
N ASN A 45 -5.83 35.71 19.20
CA ASN A 45 -5.06 36.89 18.84
C ASN A 45 -4.22 36.72 17.55
N PRO A 46 -4.79 37.07 16.38
CA PRO A 46 -4.20 36.79 15.08
C PRO A 46 -2.94 37.59 14.73
N ARG A 47 -2.63 38.66 15.48
CA ARG A 47 -1.50 39.58 15.20
C ARG A 47 -0.30 39.40 16.14
N THR A 48 -0.37 38.45 17.06
CA THR A 48 0.71 38.27 18.04
C THR A 48 1.94 37.60 17.42
N PRO A 49 3.16 37.96 17.86
CA PRO A 49 4.37 37.18 17.61
C PRO A 49 4.18 35.68 17.93
N TYR A 50 3.31 35.39 18.90
CA TYR A 50 2.91 34.05 19.30
C TYR A 50 2.19 33.24 18.21
N THR A 51 1.37 33.87 17.36
CA THR A 51 0.75 33.21 16.18
C THR A 51 1.81 32.83 15.15
N LEU A 52 2.82 33.68 14.92
CA LEU A 52 3.92 33.38 14.01
C LEU A 52 4.82 32.25 14.55
N ALA A 53 5.12 32.26 15.85
CA ALA A 53 5.85 31.18 16.49
C ALA A 53 5.11 29.83 16.34
N THR A 54 3.80 29.82 16.60
CA THR A 54 2.97 28.61 16.45
C THR A 54 2.92 28.13 14.99
N LEU A 55 2.94 29.03 14.01
CA LEU A 55 3.02 28.65 12.59
C LEU A 55 4.36 28.01 12.21
N GLU A 56 5.47 28.46 12.77
CA GLU A 56 6.76 27.79 12.57
C GLU A 56 6.83 26.44 13.30
N GLU A 57 6.23 26.31 14.49
CA GLU A 57 6.05 25.00 15.15
C GLU A 57 5.20 24.05 14.28
N PHE A 58 4.13 24.54 13.66
CA PHE A 58 3.30 23.72 12.76
C PHE A 58 4.07 23.27 11.52
N LYS A 59 4.91 24.14 10.95
CA LYS A 59 5.80 23.79 9.85
C LYS A 59 6.84 22.74 10.28
N GLN A 60 7.35 22.80 11.50
CA GLN A 60 8.20 21.74 12.04
C GLN A 60 7.43 20.43 12.19
N ALA A 61 6.18 20.47 12.68
CA ALA A 61 5.33 19.28 12.78
C ALA A 61 5.06 18.61 11.41
N ILE A 62 4.96 19.38 10.32
CA ILE A 62 4.87 18.82 8.95
C ILE A 62 6.15 18.05 8.59
N ARG A 63 7.33 18.60 8.92
CA ARG A 63 8.62 17.93 8.65
C ARG A 63 8.77 16.67 9.48
N ASP A 64 8.44 16.74 10.77
CA ASP A 64 8.51 15.61 11.69
C ASP A 64 7.56 14.48 11.26
N PHE A 65 6.35 14.84 10.80
CA PHE A 65 5.42 13.88 10.20
C PHE A 65 6.07 13.15 9.02
N ARG A 66 6.61 13.88 8.04
CA ARG A 66 7.25 13.29 6.86
C ARG A 66 8.40 12.35 7.24
N GLN A 67 9.25 12.77 8.18
CA GLN A 67 10.39 11.96 8.63
C GLN A 67 9.93 10.64 9.27
N ARG A 68 8.88 10.68 10.09
CA ARG A 68 8.32 9.48 10.73
C ARG A 68 7.73 8.52 9.69
N VAL A 69 6.97 9.03 8.71
CA VAL A 69 6.41 8.17 7.65
C VAL A 69 7.51 7.55 6.79
N ASP A 70 8.53 8.33 6.40
CA ASP A 70 9.68 7.85 5.64
C ASP A 70 10.43 6.75 6.39
N GLN A 71 10.69 6.96 7.69
CA GLN A 71 11.37 5.98 8.54
C GLN A 71 10.60 4.66 8.65
N GLU A 72 9.30 4.71 8.94
CA GLU A 72 8.47 3.50 9.04
C GLU A 72 8.34 2.77 7.71
N ALA A 73 8.12 3.51 6.61
CA ALA A 73 8.05 2.92 5.28
C ALA A 73 9.36 2.21 4.92
N ARG A 74 10.52 2.82 5.21
CA ARG A 74 11.84 2.19 5.02
C ARG A 74 11.99 0.93 5.85
N GLN A 75 11.65 0.98 7.14
CA GLN A 75 11.76 -0.20 8.00
C GLN A 75 10.87 -1.35 7.52
N PHE A 76 9.65 -1.05 7.08
CA PHE A 76 8.74 -2.05 6.53
C PHE A 76 9.32 -2.69 5.25
N VAL A 77 9.77 -1.89 4.29
CA VAL A 77 10.30 -2.43 3.02
C VAL A 77 11.67 -3.10 3.16
N GLN A 78 12.48 -2.72 4.15
CA GLN A 78 13.81 -3.29 4.39
C GLN A 78 13.81 -4.50 5.32
N ARG A 79 12.72 -4.78 6.04
CA ARG A 79 12.69 -5.89 7.01
C ARG A 79 11.51 -6.82 6.76
N GLN A 80 10.30 -6.28 6.74
CA GLN A 80 9.09 -7.10 6.66
C GLN A 80 8.90 -7.73 5.30
N LEU A 81 8.93 -6.91 4.25
CA LEU A 81 8.67 -7.34 2.88
C LEU A 81 9.55 -8.50 2.42
N PRO A 82 10.88 -8.47 2.64
CA PRO A 82 11.78 -9.55 2.25
C PRO A 82 11.55 -10.83 3.03
N HIS A 83 11.20 -10.71 4.32
CA HIS A 83 10.85 -11.87 5.13
C HIS A 83 9.59 -12.56 4.61
N LEU A 84 8.52 -11.82 4.35
CA LEU A 84 7.27 -12.39 3.86
C LEU A 84 7.43 -12.99 2.47
N TYR A 85 8.20 -12.32 1.62
CA TYR A 85 8.58 -12.88 0.32
C TYR A 85 9.31 -14.22 0.48
N GLU A 86 10.28 -14.30 1.40
CA GLU A 86 10.98 -15.55 1.69
C GLU A 86 10.06 -16.62 2.27
N GLU A 87 9.14 -16.25 3.15
CA GLU A 87 8.18 -17.17 3.76
C GLU A 87 7.28 -17.82 2.70
N GLY A 88 6.73 -17.02 1.77
CA GLY A 88 5.96 -17.56 0.64
C GLY A 88 6.83 -18.42 -0.29
N GLY A 89 8.07 -17.98 -0.55
CA GLY A 89 9.04 -18.74 -1.33
C GLY A 89 9.41 -20.09 -0.71
N ARG A 90 9.59 -20.14 0.62
CA ARG A 90 9.83 -21.37 1.39
C ARG A 90 8.62 -22.29 1.36
N THR A 91 7.42 -21.74 1.57
CA THR A 91 6.17 -22.52 1.50
C THR A 91 6.01 -23.20 0.14
N ALA A 92 6.26 -22.47 -0.96
CA ALA A 92 6.24 -23.07 -2.30
C ALA A 92 7.36 -24.10 -2.51
N ALA A 93 8.56 -23.84 -1.98
CA ALA A 93 9.68 -24.77 -2.09
C ALA A 93 9.41 -26.09 -1.34
N GLU A 94 8.84 -26.01 -0.14
CA GLU A 94 8.43 -27.16 0.68
C GLU A 94 7.38 -28.00 -0.05
N ALA A 95 6.35 -27.36 -0.62
CA ALA A 95 5.33 -28.06 -1.42
C ALA A 95 5.92 -28.76 -2.66
N LEU A 96 7.07 -28.30 -3.15
CA LEU A 96 7.81 -28.88 -4.28
C LEU A 96 8.90 -29.87 -3.85
N GLY A 97 9.08 -30.12 -2.55
CA GLY A 97 10.12 -31.01 -2.02
C GLY A 97 11.55 -30.48 -2.20
N VAL A 98 11.73 -29.16 -2.24
CA VAL A 98 13.03 -28.51 -2.43
C VAL A 98 13.26 -27.41 -1.38
N THR A 99 14.51 -26.93 -1.26
CA THR A 99 14.85 -25.81 -0.38
C THR A 99 14.79 -24.48 -1.13
N PHE A 100 14.21 -23.46 -0.51
CA PHE A 100 14.25 -22.10 -1.04
C PHE A 100 15.68 -21.55 -1.00
N THR A 101 16.13 -20.97 -2.12
CA THR A 101 17.42 -20.29 -2.22
C THR A 101 17.25 -18.94 -2.90
N TRP A 102 17.82 -17.89 -2.31
CA TRP A 102 17.83 -16.56 -2.90
C TRP A 102 18.65 -16.51 -4.19
N THR A 103 17.96 -16.29 -5.31
CA THR A 103 18.56 -16.10 -6.64
C THR A 103 18.48 -14.64 -7.06
N THR A 104 19.19 -14.26 -8.13
CA THR A 104 19.10 -12.91 -8.71
C THR A 104 17.66 -12.56 -9.08
N PHE A 105 16.92 -13.53 -9.65
CA PHE A 105 15.50 -13.39 -9.96
C PHE A 105 14.65 -12.97 -8.74
N HIS A 106 14.85 -13.60 -7.59
CA HIS A 106 14.14 -13.23 -6.36
C HIS A 106 14.53 -11.84 -5.85
N ARG A 107 15.83 -11.48 -5.95
CA ARG A 107 16.32 -10.17 -5.52
C ARG A 107 15.74 -9.04 -6.37
N ASP A 108 15.67 -9.22 -7.69
CA ASP A 108 15.14 -8.22 -8.62
C ASP A 108 13.63 -8.02 -8.42
N ALA A 109 12.89 -9.12 -8.24
CA ALA A 109 11.46 -9.08 -7.93
C ALA A 109 11.20 -8.35 -6.60
N LEU A 110 11.97 -8.67 -5.56
CA LEU A 110 11.83 -8.02 -4.26
C LEU A 110 12.18 -6.53 -4.32
N GLN A 111 13.21 -6.13 -5.07
CA GLN A 111 13.56 -4.73 -5.25
C GLN A 111 12.42 -3.94 -5.89
N SER A 112 11.79 -4.49 -6.92
CA SER A 112 10.63 -3.89 -7.59
C SER A 112 9.44 -3.74 -6.62
N LEU A 113 9.16 -4.80 -5.86
CA LEU A 113 8.09 -4.80 -4.87
C LEU A 113 8.33 -3.80 -3.72
N ALA A 114 9.57 -3.71 -3.24
CA ALA A 114 9.97 -2.76 -2.21
C ALA A 114 9.83 -1.31 -2.70
N ALA A 115 10.22 -1.03 -3.95
CA ALA A 115 10.08 0.29 -4.56
C ALA A 115 8.60 0.70 -4.69
N ASP A 116 7.73 -0.18 -5.18
CA ASP A 116 6.29 0.10 -5.28
C ASP A 116 5.64 0.29 -3.90
N SER A 117 5.96 -0.60 -2.95
CA SER A 117 5.43 -0.51 -1.58
C SER A 117 5.82 0.79 -0.90
N TYR A 118 7.09 1.17 -1.03
CA TYR A 118 7.60 2.44 -0.50
C TYR A 118 6.91 3.65 -1.14
N ALA A 119 6.77 3.65 -2.48
CA ALA A 119 6.08 4.72 -3.20
C ALA A 119 4.62 4.86 -2.76
N ASP A 120 3.92 3.76 -2.45
CA ASP A 120 2.52 3.83 -2.01
C ASP A 120 2.36 4.49 -0.64
N PHE A 121 3.21 4.15 0.33
CA PHE A 121 3.24 4.84 1.62
C PHE A 121 3.56 6.33 1.45
N LEU A 122 4.54 6.67 0.62
CA LEU A 122 4.95 8.06 0.39
C LEU A 122 3.84 8.89 -0.25
N ARG A 123 3.20 8.42 -1.33
CA ARG A 123 2.15 9.17 -2.05
C ARG A 123 1.04 9.66 -1.11
N ARG A 124 0.67 8.86 -0.12
CA ARG A 124 -0.38 9.20 0.84
C ARG A 124 0.09 10.18 1.90
N SER A 125 1.35 10.07 2.32
CA SER A 125 1.98 11.04 3.21
C SER A 125 2.18 12.42 2.54
N GLU A 126 2.53 12.43 1.25
CA GLU A 126 2.70 13.64 0.45
C GLU A 126 1.38 14.41 0.31
N GLU A 127 0.26 13.69 0.18
CA GLU A 127 -1.07 14.30 0.16
C GLU A 127 -1.41 14.98 1.49
N ALA A 128 -1.08 14.35 2.62
CA ALA A 128 -1.24 14.94 3.95
C ALA A 128 -0.36 16.18 4.13
N GLU A 129 0.91 16.11 3.71
CA GLU A 129 1.84 17.24 3.70
C GLU A 129 1.31 18.39 2.83
N ARG A 130 0.74 18.07 1.66
CA ARG A 130 0.14 19.05 0.75
C ARG A 130 -1.05 19.75 1.42
N MET A 131 -1.95 19.01 2.05
CA MET A 131 -3.10 19.57 2.78
C MET A 131 -2.66 20.46 3.94
N ALA A 132 -1.68 20.02 4.73
CA ALA A 132 -1.13 20.79 5.85
C ALA A 132 -0.41 22.06 5.37
N SER A 133 0.36 21.95 4.29
CA SER A 133 1.05 23.10 3.66
C SER A 133 0.07 24.14 3.11
N GLN A 134 -1.07 23.70 2.55
CA GLN A 134 -2.13 24.60 2.13
C GLN A 134 -2.76 25.34 3.30
N PHE A 135 -3.01 24.65 4.42
CA PHE A 135 -3.48 25.28 5.65
C PHE A 135 -2.47 26.34 6.15
N TYR A 136 -1.19 25.99 6.26
CA TYR A 136 -0.13 26.94 6.65
C TYR A 136 -0.15 28.21 5.80
N ARG A 137 -0.21 28.06 4.47
CA ARG A 137 -0.25 29.19 3.53
C ARG A 137 -1.51 30.03 3.72
N ALA A 138 -2.66 29.39 3.93
CA ALA A 138 -3.94 30.07 4.15
C ALA A 138 -3.94 30.90 5.45
N VAL A 139 -3.48 30.33 6.57
CA VAL A 139 -3.38 31.06 7.84
C VAL A 139 -2.42 32.24 7.71
N ARG A 140 -1.24 32.03 7.10
CA ARG A 140 -0.25 33.10 6.90
C ARG A 140 -0.78 34.23 6.01
N GLN A 141 -1.53 33.91 4.96
CA GLN A 141 -2.16 34.90 4.10
C GLN A 141 -3.24 35.68 4.87
N ALA A 142 -4.09 34.97 5.63
CA ALA A 142 -5.18 35.57 6.36
C ALA A 142 -4.70 36.48 7.51
N ALA A 143 -3.62 36.09 8.21
CA ALA A 143 -2.92 36.91 9.20
C ALA A 143 -2.43 38.24 8.60
N ARG A 144 -1.90 38.20 7.37
CA ARG A 144 -1.32 39.37 6.69
C ARG A 144 -2.37 40.30 6.07
N ARG A 145 -3.41 39.76 5.44
CA ARG A 145 -4.32 40.52 4.56
C ARG A 145 -5.72 40.72 5.14
N GLU A 146 -6.31 39.70 5.74
CA GLU A 146 -7.74 39.73 6.11
C GLU A 146 -7.96 40.37 7.48
N VAL A 147 -7.08 40.13 8.44
CA VAL A 147 -7.21 40.68 9.81
C VAL A 147 -7.17 42.21 9.85
N PRO A 148 -6.32 42.91 9.06
CA PRO A 148 -6.39 44.38 8.94
C PRO A 148 -7.69 44.92 8.33
N LEU A 149 -8.26 44.22 7.36
CA LEU A 149 -9.47 44.66 6.66
C LEU A 149 -10.74 44.39 7.49
N LEU A 150 -10.74 43.31 8.27
CA LEU A 150 -11.88 42.94 9.12
C LEU A 150 -12.08 43.86 10.33
N ALA A 151 -11.09 44.69 10.67
CA ALA A 151 -11.21 45.74 11.68
C ALA A 151 -11.89 47.02 11.14
N ALA A 152 -12.21 47.10 9.84
CA ALA A 152 -12.80 48.27 9.18
C ALA A 152 -14.34 48.22 9.06
N GLY A 153 -15.02 47.26 9.73
CA GLY A 153 -16.49 47.15 9.76
C GLY A 153 -17.06 47.11 11.17
N ASN A 154 -18.40 47.03 11.31
CA ASN A 154 -19.14 46.96 12.60
C ASN A 154 -18.93 45.65 13.41
N MET A 155 -17.82 44.95 13.19
CA MET A 155 -17.49 43.69 13.85
C MET A 155 -16.17 43.83 14.60
N THR A 156 -16.12 43.33 15.84
CA THR A 156 -14.87 43.33 16.60
C THR A 156 -13.82 42.43 15.94
N ALA A 157 -12.54 42.84 16.00
CA ALA A 157 -11.43 42.08 15.44
C ALA A 157 -11.40 40.63 15.94
N LYS A 158 -11.78 40.39 17.21
CA LYS A 158 -11.88 39.06 17.82
C LYS A 158 -12.96 38.19 17.16
N ARG A 159 -14.15 38.74 16.90
CA ARG A 159 -15.23 37.99 16.23
C ARG A 159 -14.86 37.67 14.78
N ALA A 160 -14.19 38.59 14.11
CA ALA A 160 -13.70 38.39 12.75
C ALA A 160 -12.61 37.30 12.67
N ALA A 161 -11.66 37.31 13.60
CA ALA A 161 -10.62 36.29 13.73
C ALA A 161 -11.23 34.90 13.99
N LYS A 162 -12.21 34.81 14.89
CA LYS A 162 -12.94 33.57 15.18
C LYS A 162 -13.68 33.03 13.95
N ASN A 163 -14.36 33.89 13.19
CA ASN A 163 -15.06 33.48 11.97
C ASN A 163 -14.08 32.96 10.90
N LEU A 164 -12.95 33.63 10.73
CA LEU A 164 -11.88 33.19 9.82
C LEU A 164 -11.25 31.87 10.29
N ALA A 165 -10.97 31.71 11.59
CA ALA A 165 -10.50 30.46 12.16
C ALA A 165 -11.46 29.29 11.89
N ASN A 166 -12.77 29.51 12.08
CA ASN A 166 -13.80 28.51 11.78
C ASN A 166 -13.82 28.13 10.29
N ARG A 167 -13.69 29.10 9.38
CA ARG A 167 -13.60 28.82 7.93
C ARG A 167 -12.34 28.01 7.59
N LEU A 168 -11.20 28.35 8.18
CA LEU A 168 -9.95 27.62 7.98
C LEU A 168 -10.06 26.18 8.48
N ALA A 169 -10.64 25.97 9.66
CA ALA A 169 -10.90 24.65 10.24
C ALA A 169 -11.83 23.80 9.35
N ALA A 170 -12.90 24.41 8.83
CA ALA A 170 -13.86 23.71 7.98
C ALA A 170 -13.26 23.31 6.61
N LYS A 171 -12.42 24.18 6.03
CA LYS A 171 -11.83 24.00 4.70
C LYS A 171 -10.61 23.07 4.69
N HIS A 172 -9.84 23.03 5.76
CA HIS A 172 -8.54 22.34 5.81
C HIS A 172 -8.52 21.19 6.83
N LYS A 173 -9.47 20.26 6.75
CA LYS A 173 -9.54 19.14 7.69
C LYS A 173 -8.40 18.14 7.47
N LEU A 174 -7.62 17.85 8.52
CA LEU A 174 -6.59 16.82 8.53
C LEU A 174 -7.03 15.59 9.34
N THR A 175 -8.24 15.06 9.13
CA THR A 175 -8.76 13.93 9.94
C THR A 175 -8.82 12.59 9.20
N HIS A 176 -8.69 12.59 7.88
CA HIS A 176 -8.91 11.41 7.05
C HIS A 176 -7.96 11.40 5.85
N VAL A 177 -7.66 10.19 5.38
CA VAL A 177 -7.08 9.96 4.05
C VAL A 177 -8.20 10.01 3.02
N ILE A 178 -7.99 10.72 1.92
CA ILE A 178 -8.96 10.84 0.82
C ILE A 178 -8.51 9.94 -0.34
N TYR A 179 -9.36 9.00 -0.71
CA TYR A 179 -9.14 8.10 -1.85
C TYR A 179 -9.49 8.80 -3.17
N ARG A 180 -9.06 8.22 -4.29
CA ARG A 180 -9.32 8.78 -5.64
C ARG A 180 -10.82 8.90 -5.95
N ASN A 181 -11.63 7.99 -5.40
CA ASN A 181 -13.10 8.00 -5.51
C ASN A 181 -13.79 8.95 -4.52
N GLY A 182 -13.02 9.76 -3.77
CA GLY A 182 -13.55 10.69 -2.77
C GLY A 182 -13.87 10.06 -1.41
N ALA A 183 -13.70 8.75 -1.23
CA ALA A 183 -13.92 8.09 0.05
C ALA A 183 -12.95 8.65 1.11
N ARG A 184 -13.48 8.87 2.32
CA ARG A 184 -12.72 9.37 3.48
C ARG A 184 -12.49 8.22 4.44
N VAL A 185 -11.23 7.86 4.63
CA VAL A 185 -10.85 6.70 5.45
C VAL A 185 -10.06 7.18 6.66
N PRO A 186 -10.34 6.68 7.87
CA PRO A 186 -9.51 6.94 9.03
C PRO A 186 -8.05 6.54 8.75
N VAL A 187 -7.10 7.35 9.22
CA VAL A 187 -5.67 7.17 8.92
C VAL A 187 -5.18 5.79 9.35
N ARG A 188 -5.56 5.37 10.56
CA ARG A 188 -5.26 4.03 11.08
C ARG A 188 -5.78 2.93 10.15
N ALA A 189 -7.05 3.01 9.76
CA ALA A 189 -7.66 1.99 8.91
C ALA A 189 -7.00 1.91 7.52
N TRP A 190 -6.58 3.05 6.96
CA TRP A 190 -5.79 3.09 5.73
C TRP A 190 -4.41 2.44 5.94
N ALA A 191 -3.70 2.83 6.99
CA ALA A 191 -2.34 2.33 7.25
C ALA A 191 -2.33 0.81 7.51
N GLU A 192 -3.26 0.30 8.32
CA GLU A 192 -3.41 -1.15 8.54
C GLU A 192 -3.68 -1.86 7.22
N ALA A 193 -4.64 -1.37 6.43
CA ALA A 193 -5.02 -1.98 5.16
C ALA A 193 -3.86 -1.96 4.14
N ALA A 194 -3.10 -0.87 4.05
CA ALA A 194 -1.95 -0.77 3.16
C ALA A 194 -0.85 -1.76 3.55
N THR A 195 -0.52 -1.83 4.85
CA THR A 195 0.52 -2.75 5.36
C THR A 195 0.12 -4.22 5.14
N LEU A 196 -1.12 -4.59 5.43
CA LEU A 196 -1.63 -5.94 5.20
C LEU A 196 -1.63 -6.30 3.72
N ALA A 197 -2.10 -5.39 2.85
CA ALA A 197 -2.09 -5.61 1.41
C ALA A 197 -0.68 -5.85 0.88
N LYS A 198 0.29 -4.98 1.22
CA LYS A 198 1.68 -5.14 0.76
C LYS A 198 2.34 -6.40 1.34
N SER A 199 1.96 -6.79 2.55
CA SER A 199 2.42 -8.03 3.18
C SER A 199 1.93 -9.27 2.43
N ALA A 200 0.63 -9.35 2.12
CA ALA A 200 0.05 -10.45 1.36
C ALA A 200 0.60 -10.52 -0.08
N VAL A 201 0.77 -9.37 -0.74
CA VAL A 201 1.41 -9.31 -2.07
C VAL A 201 2.85 -9.82 -2.01
N ALA A 202 3.62 -9.48 -0.97
CA ALA A 202 4.99 -9.96 -0.81
C ALA A 202 5.05 -11.48 -0.66
N TYR A 203 4.24 -12.02 0.23
CA TYR A 203 4.12 -13.46 0.43
C TYR A 203 3.75 -14.18 -0.88
N ASN A 204 2.68 -13.75 -1.54
CA ASN A 204 2.24 -14.36 -2.79
C ASN A 204 3.24 -14.21 -3.93
N ALA A 205 3.93 -13.06 -4.02
CA ALA A 205 5.01 -12.88 -4.99
C ALA A 205 6.15 -13.88 -4.75
N GLY A 206 6.53 -14.15 -3.49
CA GLY A 206 7.51 -15.18 -3.14
C GLY A 206 7.10 -16.56 -3.62
N THR A 207 5.88 -16.96 -3.26
CA THR A 207 5.26 -18.24 -3.64
C THR A 207 5.24 -18.44 -5.16
N LEU A 208 4.71 -17.46 -5.89
CA LEU A 208 4.53 -17.52 -7.35
C LEU A 208 5.87 -17.49 -8.09
N ASN A 209 6.80 -16.66 -7.65
CA ASN A 209 8.13 -16.58 -8.25
C ASN A 209 8.90 -17.89 -8.07
N ARG A 210 8.82 -18.51 -6.88
CA ARG A 210 9.45 -19.82 -6.67
C ARG A 210 8.79 -20.91 -7.52
N SER A 211 7.47 -20.90 -7.62
CA SER A 211 6.70 -21.82 -8.48
C SER A 211 7.13 -21.70 -9.95
N ARG A 212 7.19 -20.47 -10.47
CA ARG A 212 7.67 -20.17 -11.83
C ARG A 212 9.08 -20.68 -12.07
N GLN A 213 9.99 -20.44 -11.13
CA GLN A 213 11.38 -20.90 -11.24
C GLN A 213 11.51 -22.43 -11.26
N ALA A 214 10.57 -23.14 -10.65
CA ALA A 214 10.48 -24.59 -10.69
C ALA A 214 9.80 -25.14 -11.96
N GLY A 215 9.37 -24.27 -12.88
CA GLY A 215 8.66 -24.68 -14.11
C GLY A 215 7.20 -25.05 -13.89
N VAL A 216 6.62 -24.74 -12.72
CA VAL A 216 5.21 -24.97 -12.44
C VAL A 216 4.38 -23.99 -13.27
N SER A 217 3.37 -24.51 -13.99
CA SER A 217 2.48 -23.69 -14.83
C SER A 217 1.18 -23.29 -14.13
N PHE A 218 0.72 -24.07 -13.15
CA PHE A 218 -0.54 -23.83 -12.44
C PHE A 218 -0.37 -23.81 -10.93
N VAL A 219 -1.19 -23.01 -10.28
CA VAL A 219 -1.34 -22.95 -8.83
C VAL A 219 -2.78 -23.14 -8.43
N GLU A 220 -2.99 -23.77 -7.30
CA GLU A 220 -4.26 -23.78 -6.59
C GLU A 220 -4.39 -22.50 -5.76
N VAL A 221 -5.59 -21.94 -5.74
CA VAL A 221 -5.89 -20.70 -5.02
C VAL A 221 -6.61 -21.00 -3.71
N PHE A 222 -6.01 -20.61 -2.59
CA PHE A 222 -6.63 -20.66 -1.27
C PHE A 222 -7.11 -19.26 -0.91
N ASP A 223 -8.41 -19.05 -0.72
CA ASP A 223 -8.99 -17.73 -0.41
C ASP A 223 -10.29 -17.91 0.39
N GLY A 224 -10.91 -16.81 0.83
CA GLY A 224 -12.27 -16.87 1.38
C GLY A 224 -13.29 -17.30 0.32
N SER A 225 -14.32 -18.07 0.70
CA SER A 225 -15.33 -18.62 -0.23
C SER A 225 -16.00 -17.57 -1.11
N ASP A 226 -16.21 -16.36 -0.56
CA ASP A 226 -16.90 -15.28 -1.26
C ASP A 226 -15.95 -14.33 -2.01
N CYS A 227 -14.63 -14.52 -1.88
CA CYS A 227 -13.65 -13.65 -2.51
C CYS A 227 -13.60 -13.88 -4.02
N GLY A 228 -13.88 -12.81 -4.77
CA GLY A 228 -13.71 -12.80 -6.21
C GLY A 228 -12.24 -12.70 -6.66
N TRP A 229 -11.98 -13.02 -7.92
CA TRP A 229 -10.64 -13.10 -8.51
C TRP A 229 -9.95 -11.73 -8.59
N THR A 230 -10.47 -10.80 -9.40
CA THR A 230 -9.86 -9.47 -9.60
C THR A 230 -10.26 -8.47 -8.51
N SER A 231 -11.44 -8.65 -7.94
CA SER A 231 -11.98 -7.83 -6.85
C SER A 231 -12.87 -8.68 -5.93
N HIS A 232 -13.15 -8.21 -4.72
CA HIS A 232 -14.01 -8.95 -3.79
C HIS A 232 -15.40 -9.27 -4.38
N GLN A 233 -15.96 -8.35 -5.17
CA GLN A 233 -17.29 -8.48 -5.78
C GLN A 233 -17.28 -9.18 -7.14
N ASP A 234 -16.12 -9.67 -7.61
CA ASP A 234 -16.04 -10.42 -8.85
C ASP A 234 -16.94 -11.67 -8.81
N ALA A 235 -17.63 -11.92 -9.91
CA ALA A 235 -18.46 -13.11 -10.10
C ALA A 235 -17.59 -14.36 -10.27
N ASP A 236 -16.38 -14.19 -10.83
CA ASP A 236 -15.37 -15.24 -10.86
C ASP A 236 -14.78 -15.43 -9.45
N LYS A 237 -15.11 -16.55 -8.78
CA LYS A 237 -14.64 -16.86 -7.43
C LYS A 237 -13.25 -17.48 -7.44
N ALA A 238 -12.43 -17.08 -6.47
CA ALA A 238 -11.03 -17.46 -6.41
C ALA A 238 -10.82 -18.82 -5.74
N ALA A 239 -11.47 -19.06 -4.60
CA ALA A 239 -11.19 -20.19 -3.72
C ALA A 239 -11.34 -21.55 -4.42
N GLY A 240 -10.34 -22.42 -4.27
CA GLY A 240 -10.33 -23.79 -4.81
C GLY A 240 -10.10 -23.89 -6.32
N THR A 241 -9.86 -22.77 -7.01
CA THR A 241 -9.62 -22.78 -8.46
C THR A 241 -8.15 -23.07 -8.78
N LEU A 242 -7.91 -23.63 -9.98
CA LEU A 242 -6.58 -23.71 -10.58
C LEU A 242 -6.39 -22.51 -11.51
N ARG A 243 -5.28 -21.79 -11.35
CA ARG A 243 -4.94 -20.61 -12.15
C ARG A 243 -3.54 -20.75 -12.73
N ALA A 244 -3.32 -20.21 -13.91
CA ALA A 244 -1.95 -20.10 -14.42
C ALA A 244 -1.13 -19.26 -13.42
N VAL A 245 0.15 -19.62 -13.24
CA VAL A 245 1.05 -18.85 -12.35
C VAL A 245 1.11 -17.37 -12.77
N GLU A 246 0.95 -17.10 -14.07
CA GLU A 246 1.07 -15.73 -14.60
C GLU A 246 -0.19 -14.91 -14.36
N ASP A 247 -1.38 -15.53 -14.47
CA ASP A 247 -2.63 -14.90 -14.08
C ASP A 247 -2.67 -14.62 -12.57
N ALA A 248 -2.17 -15.55 -11.76
CA ALA A 248 -2.08 -15.39 -10.32
C ALA A 248 -1.09 -14.28 -9.91
N ALA A 249 -0.02 -14.07 -10.69
CA ALA A 249 0.93 -12.99 -10.47
C ALA A 249 0.36 -11.61 -10.81
N GLU A 250 -0.57 -11.53 -11.76
CA GLU A 250 -1.32 -10.31 -12.06
C GLU A 250 -2.32 -9.96 -10.94
N TRP A 251 -2.95 -10.98 -10.33
CA TRP A 251 -3.97 -10.82 -9.29
C TRP A 251 -3.59 -11.49 -7.95
N PRO A 252 -2.48 -11.07 -7.31
CA PRO A 252 -1.97 -11.70 -6.10
C PRO A 252 -2.90 -11.54 -4.90
N ILE A 253 -3.78 -10.52 -4.91
CA ILE A 253 -4.85 -10.27 -3.93
C ILE A 253 -6.03 -9.60 -4.64
N SER A 254 -7.24 -9.65 -4.05
CA SER A 254 -8.43 -8.97 -4.57
C SER A 254 -8.88 -7.74 -3.78
N HIS A 255 -8.41 -7.59 -2.54
CA HIS A 255 -8.70 -6.43 -1.68
C HIS A 255 -7.65 -6.29 -0.55
N PRO A 256 -7.59 -5.16 0.17
CA PRO A 256 -6.54 -4.90 1.16
C PRO A 256 -6.47 -5.81 2.39
N ARG A 257 -7.48 -6.65 2.61
CA ARG A 257 -7.55 -7.64 3.70
C ARG A 257 -7.78 -9.06 3.17
N CYS A 258 -7.37 -9.29 1.92
CA CYS A 258 -7.50 -10.56 1.26
C CYS A 258 -6.61 -11.59 1.97
N ARG A 259 -7.12 -12.81 2.12
CA ARG A 259 -6.39 -13.94 2.73
C ARG A 259 -5.85 -14.90 1.67
N ARG A 260 -5.83 -14.46 0.41
CA ARG A 260 -5.40 -15.27 -0.72
C ARG A 260 -3.98 -15.78 -0.52
N ALA A 261 -3.80 -17.07 -0.76
CA ALA A 261 -2.54 -17.75 -0.88
C ALA A 261 -2.57 -18.68 -2.10
N PHE A 262 -1.39 -19.13 -2.53
CA PHE A 262 -1.25 -20.02 -3.68
C PHE A 262 -0.47 -21.27 -3.31
N GLY A 263 -0.85 -22.42 -3.88
CA GLY A 263 -0.12 -23.68 -3.77
C GLY A 263 0.34 -24.16 -5.15
N PRO A 264 1.63 -24.46 -5.37
CA PRO A 264 2.10 -24.97 -6.66
C PRO A 264 1.47 -26.33 -6.98
N ARG A 265 1.07 -26.53 -8.24
CA ARG A 265 0.49 -27.78 -8.74
C ARG A 265 1.35 -28.35 -9.89
N PRO A 266 2.52 -28.94 -9.58
CA PRO A 266 3.42 -29.52 -10.60
C PRO A 266 2.80 -30.72 -11.33
N ASP A 267 1.76 -31.32 -10.74
CA ASP A 267 0.98 -32.41 -11.29
C ASP A 267 0.06 -31.99 -12.45
N VAL A 268 -0.25 -30.68 -12.56
CA VAL A 268 -1.13 -30.15 -13.60
C VAL A 268 -0.28 -29.67 -14.78
N GLN A 269 -0.35 -30.40 -15.89
CA GLN A 269 0.26 -30.01 -17.16
C GLN A 269 -0.81 -29.59 -18.16
N LEU A 270 -0.51 -28.58 -18.99
CA LEU A 270 -1.30 -28.35 -20.19
C LEU A 270 -1.30 -29.62 -21.05
N PRO A 271 -2.42 -30.01 -21.66
CA PRO A 271 -2.40 -31.01 -22.71
C PRO A 271 -1.36 -30.57 -23.74
N ARG A 272 -0.35 -31.41 -24.00
CA ARG A 272 0.57 -31.16 -25.11
C ARG A 272 -0.30 -30.92 -26.34
N GLN A 273 -0.19 -29.73 -26.94
CA GLN A 273 -0.71 -29.54 -28.29
C GLN A 273 -0.13 -30.69 -29.12
N ARG A 274 -1.00 -31.59 -29.58
CA ARG A 274 -0.60 -32.60 -30.56
C ARG A 274 -0.09 -31.77 -31.74
N SER A 275 1.21 -31.79 -31.97
CA SER A 275 1.76 -31.26 -33.20
C SER A 275 1.06 -32.00 -34.34
N ASP A 276 0.43 -31.27 -35.26
CA ASP A 276 -0.23 -31.77 -36.48
C ASP A 276 0.78 -32.39 -37.47
N GLY A 277 1.62 -33.32 -36.99
CA GLY A 277 2.68 -33.97 -37.73
C GLY A 277 2.49 -35.48 -37.90
N ASP A 278 1.56 -36.11 -37.19
CA ASP A 278 1.34 -37.56 -37.28
C ASP A 278 0.28 -37.91 -38.32
N LYS A 279 0.58 -37.60 -39.59
CA LYS A 279 -0.07 -38.15 -40.77
C LYS A 279 0.97 -38.90 -41.61
N ARG A 280 1.41 -40.05 -41.13
CA ARG A 280 2.06 -41.11 -41.94
C ARG A 280 1.49 -42.44 -41.41
N SER A 281 0.53 -43.07 -42.09
CA SER A 281 0.62 -43.82 -43.35
C SER A 281 0.23 -45.28 -43.05
N GLU A 282 -1.05 -45.60 -43.21
CA GLU A 282 -1.56 -46.97 -43.40
C GLU A 282 -2.33 -46.95 -44.73
N HIS A 283 -1.71 -47.38 -45.82
CA HIS A 283 -1.81 -48.72 -46.43
C HIS A 283 -3.14 -49.01 -47.14
N ALA A 284 -3.08 -49.15 -48.46
CA ALA A 284 -3.70 -50.29 -49.16
C ALA A 284 -3.05 -50.49 -50.55
N TYR A 285 -2.29 -51.57 -50.62
CA TYR A 285 -1.74 -52.23 -51.79
C TYR A 285 -2.88 -52.77 -52.67
N ALA A 286 -2.87 -52.51 -53.97
CA ALA A 286 -3.78 -53.13 -54.93
C ALA A 286 -2.98 -54.11 -55.82
N PRO A 287 -3.42 -55.37 -56.02
CA PRO A 287 -2.72 -56.34 -56.85
C PRO A 287 -3.01 -56.13 -58.34
N PRO A 288 -2.17 -56.65 -59.25
CA PRO A 288 -2.31 -56.43 -60.68
C PRO A 288 -3.42 -57.30 -61.29
N ALA A 289 -4.17 -56.72 -62.22
CA ALA A 289 -5.15 -57.44 -63.03
C ALA A 289 -4.46 -58.11 -64.23
N THR A 290 -4.88 -59.35 -64.50
CA THR A 290 -4.62 -60.15 -65.71
C THR A 290 -5.26 -59.56 -66.95
#